data_AF-A0A6A5VLJ0-F1
#
_entry.id   AF-A0A6A5VLJ0-F1
#
_cell.length_a   1.000
_cell.length_b   1.000
_cell.length_c   1.000
_cell.angle_alpha   90.00
_cell.angle_beta   90.00
_cell.angle_gamma   90.00
#
_symmetry.space_group_name_H-M   'P 1'
#
loop_
_entity.id
_entity.type
_entity.pdbx_description
1 polymer ?
#
loop_
_entity_poly.entity_id
_entity_poly.type
_entity_poly.pdbx_seq_one_letter_code
_entity_poly.pdbx_strand_id
1 'polypeptide(L)'
;EIDPSSRSWQWQISYAIVYCVIHFKRGIKRAVKSAYGAVDKSYHSPYNQLLQLLFCQTVEDYNTLCDELSNPLLYPPSIVAWARHKKNKIFRCGLNKALSSIGTSTWESISAHTNACEQTYYKSNVFGRWLPLLRVI
;
A
#
# COMPACT_ATOMS: atom_id res chain seq x y z
N GLU A 1 12.76 -24.97 -9.69
CA GLU A 1 11.40 -24.45 -9.51
C GLU A 1 11.41 -23.48 -8.32
N ILE A 2 10.73 -22.34 -8.41
CA ILE A 2 10.84 -21.24 -7.41
C ILE A 2 9.86 -21.43 -6.24
N ASP A 3 8.69 -22.02 -6.47
CA ASP A 3 7.72 -22.40 -5.42
C ASP A 3 7.16 -23.81 -5.69
N PRO A 4 7.80 -24.86 -5.16
CA PRO A 4 7.37 -26.24 -5.36
C PRO A 4 5.96 -26.55 -4.86
N SER A 5 5.38 -25.68 -4.03
CA SER A 5 4.03 -25.85 -3.49
C SER A 5 2.95 -25.16 -4.32
N SER A 6 3.31 -24.48 -5.43
CA SER A 6 2.37 -23.80 -6.34
C SER A 6 1.34 -22.92 -5.60
N ARG A 7 1.81 -22.12 -4.65
CA ARG A 7 0.95 -21.25 -3.84
C ARG A 7 0.35 -20.14 -4.70
N SER A 8 -0.81 -19.65 -4.30
CA SER A 8 -1.49 -18.58 -5.04
C SER A 8 -0.68 -17.29 -5.06
N TRP A 9 -0.87 -16.48 -6.09
CA TRP A 9 -0.17 -15.20 -6.21
C TRP A 9 -0.50 -14.24 -5.04
N GLN A 10 -1.71 -14.32 -4.45
CA GLN A 10 -2.07 -13.51 -3.28
C GLN A 10 -1.23 -13.90 -2.05
N TRP A 11 -0.96 -15.20 -1.88
CA TRP A 11 -0.04 -15.67 -0.86
C TRP A 11 1.35 -15.10 -1.13
N GLN A 12 1.84 -15.20 -2.37
CA GLN A 12 3.16 -14.66 -2.72
C GLN A 12 3.29 -13.16 -2.41
N ILE A 13 2.23 -12.38 -2.69
CA ILE A 13 2.22 -10.94 -2.38
C ILE A 13 2.35 -10.68 -0.87
N SER A 14 1.69 -11.45 0.00
CA SER A 14 1.74 -11.21 1.44
C SER A 14 3.12 -11.47 2.06
N TYR A 15 3.97 -12.24 1.37
CA TYR A 15 5.33 -12.58 1.80
C TYR A 15 6.44 -11.80 1.09
N ALA A 16 6.12 -11.00 0.07
CA ALA A 16 7.14 -10.39 -0.79
C ALA A 16 6.99 -8.88 -1.03
N ILE A 17 5.81 -8.29 -0.84
CA ILE A 17 5.54 -6.91 -1.24
C ILE A 17 5.50 -5.96 -0.04
N VAL A 18 6.27 -4.88 -0.14
CA VAL A 18 6.14 -3.67 0.69
C VAL A 18 5.80 -2.50 -0.23
N TYR A 19 4.66 -1.85 0.00
CA TYR A 19 4.21 -0.72 -0.79
C TYR A 19 4.89 0.58 -0.33
N CYS A 20 5.21 1.43 -1.30
CA CYS A 20 5.87 2.70 -1.04
C CYS A 20 4.98 3.66 -0.23
N VAL A 21 5.46 4.10 0.93
CA VAL A 21 4.76 5.04 1.82
C VAL A 21 4.53 6.39 1.15
N ILE A 22 5.40 6.82 0.24
CA ILE A 22 5.24 8.08 -0.49
C ILE A 22 4.02 8.03 -1.42
N HIS A 23 3.81 6.91 -2.13
CA HIS A 23 2.64 6.74 -3.00
C HIS A 23 1.36 6.55 -2.20
N PHE A 24 1.45 5.89 -1.05
CA PHE A 24 0.34 5.84 -0.10
C PHE A 24 -0.07 7.24 0.35
N LYS A 25 0.88 8.06 0.84
CA LYS A 25 0.66 9.46 1.22
C LYS A 25 0.09 10.30 0.07
N ARG A 26 0.59 10.12 -1.15
CA ARG A 26 0.06 10.79 -2.36
C ARG A 26 -1.38 10.37 -2.64
N GLY A 27 -1.71 9.09 -2.47
CA GLY A 27 -3.07 8.57 -2.57
C GLY A 27 -4.04 9.25 -1.59
N ILE A 28 -3.63 9.37 -0.32
CA ILE A 28 -4.41 10.09 0.71
C ILE A 28 -4.65 11.54 0.27
N LYS A 29 -3.59 12.27 -0.12
CA LYS A 29 -3.71 13.67 -0.57
C LYS A 29 -4.72 13.83 -1.70
N ARG A 30 -4.74 12.91 -2.68
CA ARG A 30 -5.71 12.94 -3.78
C ARG A 30 -7.14 12.71 -3.28
N ALA A 31 -7.37 11.72 -2.43
CA ALA A 31 -8.70 11.43 -1.89
C ALA A 31 -9.25 12.62 -1.08
N VAL A 32 -8.43 13.19 -0.19
CA VAL A 32 -8.78 14.34 0.65
C VAL A 32 -8.98 15.60 -0.19
N LYS A 33 -8.08 15.92 -1.13
CA LYS A 33 -8.24 17.07 -2.02
C LYS A 33 -9.49 16.95 -2.90
N SER A 34 -9.81 15.74 -3.36
CA SER A 34 -11.05 15.48 -4.11
C SER A 34 -12.30 15.65 -3.26
N ALA A 35 -12.22 15.41 -1.95
CA ALA A 35 -13.34 15.55 -1.03
C ALA A 35 -13.58 17.01 -0.60
N TYR A 36 -12.51 17.75 -0.33
CA TYR A 36 -12.59 19.04 0.39
C TYR A 36 -11.91 20.20 -0.35
N GLY A 37 -11.35 20.00 -1.55
CA GLY A 37 -10.66 21.02 -2.34
C GLY A 37 -9.23 21.35 -1.87
N ALA A 38 -8.94 21.13 -0.58
CA ALA A 38 -7.62 21.31 0.02
C ALA A 38 -7.25 20.12 0.92
N VAL A 39 -5.99 20.05 1.34
CA VAL A 39 -5.51 19.03 2.29
C VAL A 39 -5.18 19.72 3.61
N ASP A 40 -6.04 19.52 4.59
CA ASP A 40 -5.73 19.83 5.99
C ASP A 40 -4.84 18.73 6.58
N LYS A 41 -3.83 19.12 7.37
CA LYS A 41 -2.90 18.24 8.08
C LYS A 41 -2.97 18.43 9.61
N SER A 42 -4.01 19.10 10.11
CA SER A 42 -4.29 19.18 11.54
C SER A 42 -4.47 17.79 12.14
N TYR A 43 -4.23 17.65 13.44
CA TYR A 43 -4.18 16.35 14.12
C TYR A 43 -5.46 15.50 13.91
N HIS A 44 -6.64 16.13 13.91
CA HIS A 44 -7.94 15.47 13.71
C HIS A 44 -8.41 15.44 12.24
N SER A 45 -7.57 15.88 11.29
CA SER A 45 -7.95 15.90 9.87
C SER A 45 -8.15 14.49 9.30
N PRO A 46 -9.02 14.33 8.29
CA PRO A 46 -9.15 13.07 7.55
C PRO A 46 -7.81 12.57 6.99
N TYR A 47 -6.90 13.49 6.63
CA TYR A 47 -5.55 13.14 6.18
C TYR A 47 -4.78 12.33 7.24
N ASN A 48 -4.76 12.79 8.49
CA ASN A 48 -4.05 12.09 9.56
C ASN A 48 -4.77 10.81 10.00
N GLN A 49 -6.11 10.78 9.99
CA GLN A 49 -6.86 9.55 10.26
C GLN A 49 -6.54 8.45 9.23
N LEU A 50 -6.52 8.78 7.93
CA LEU A 50 -6.15 7.86 6.86
C LEU A 50 -4.69 7.36 6.98
N LEU A 51 -3.79 8.18 7.53
CA LEU A 51 -2.40 7.79 7.77
C LEU A 51 -2.24 6.76 8.88
N GLN A 52 -3.16 6.70 9.85
CA GLN A 52 -3.07 5.77 10.98
C GLN A 52 -3.07 4.30 10.55
N LEU A 53 -3.57 3.98 9.35
CA LEU A 53 -3.50 2.64 8.77
C LEU A 53 -2.06 2.08 8.69
N LEU A 54 -1.03 2.94 8.60
CA LEU A 54 0.37 2.50 8.59
C LEU A 54 0.87 2.03 9.97
N PHE A 55 0.17 2.39 11.04
CA PHE A 55 0.63 2.25 12.42
C PHE A 55 -0.25 1.34 13.28
N CYS A 56 -1.37 0.82 12.74
CA CYS A 56 -2.17 -0.21 13.41
C CYS A 56 -1.29 -1.40 13.83
N GLN A 57 -1.50 -1.93 15.03
CA GLN A 57 -0.69 -3.02 15.58
C GLN A 57 -1.33 -4.39 15.37
N THR A 58 -2.64 -4.43 15.09
CA THR A 58 -3.39 -5.67 14.90
C THR A 58 -4.21 -5.65 13.61
N VAL A 59 -4.68 -6.83 13.20
CA VAL A 59 -5.59 -6.98 12.05
C VAL A 59 -6.93 -6.32 12.35
N GLU A 60 -7.36 -6.42 13.60
CA GLU A 60 -8.61 -5.90 14.13
C GLU A 60 -8.60 -4.37 14.11
N ASP A 61 -7.56 -3.73 14.63
CA ASP A 61 -7.42 -2.26 14.62
C ASP A 61 -7.48 -1.72 13.19
N TYR A 62 -6.77 -2.37 12.26
CA TYR A 62 -6.75 -1.94 10.87
C TYR A 62 -8.13 -2.06 10.22
N ASN A 63 -8.82 -3.18 10.44
CA ASN A 63 -10.14 -3.39 9.85
C ASN A 63 -11.17 -2.43 10.44
N THR A 64 -11.16 -2.22 11.76
CA THR A 64 -12.02 -1.25 12.45
C THR A 64 -11.83 0.15 11.90
N LEU A 65 -10.58 0.62 11.81
CA LEU A 65 -10.27 1.92 11.22
C LEU A 65 -10.70 2.01 9.75
N CYS A 66 -10.49 0.97 8.96
CA CYS A 66 -10.99 0.93 7.58
C CYS A 66 -12.52 1.02 7.52
N ASP A 67 -13.25 0.38 8.44
CA ASP A 67 -14.71 0.41 8.47
C ASP A 67 -15.25 1.78 8.87
N GLU A 68 -14.63 2.43 9.86
CA GLU A 68 -14.93 3.83 10.21
C GLU A 68 -14.71 4.78 9.02
N LEU A 69 -13.54 4.67 8.36
CA LEU A 69 -13.18 5.48 7.20
C LEU A 69 -14.04 5.18 5.96
N SER A 70 -14.66 4.00 5.92
CA SER A 70 -15.55 3.56 4.85
C SER A 70 -17.03 3.90 5.11
N ASN A 71 -17.33 4.56 6.22
CA ASN A 71 -18.69 4.96 6.58
C ASN A 71 -19.14 6.18 5.76
N PRO A 72 -20.12 6.05 4.85
CA PRO A 72 -20.60 7.16 4.02
C PRO A 72 -21.35 8.24 4.81
N LEU A 73 -21.74 7.97 6.06
CA LEU A 73 -22.33 8.99 6.95
C LEU A 73 -21.27 9.92 7.55
N LEU A 74 -20.00 9.49 7.60
CA LEU A 74 -18.90 10.24 8.21
C LEU A 74 -17.97 10.86 7.16
N TYR A 75 -17.79 10.22 6.00
CA TYR A 75 -16.80 10.62 5.01
C TYR A 75 -17.35 10.75 3.59
N PRO A 76 -16.80 11.67 2.77
CA PRO A 76 -17.16 11.81 1.37
C PRO A 76 -16.80 10.58 0.51
N PRO A 77 -17.44 10.41 -0.67
CA PRO A 77 -17.27 9.23 -1.52
C PRO A 77 -15.81 8.90 -1.91
N SER A 78 -14.98 9.91 -2.14
CA SER A 78 -13.57 9.70 -2.50
C SER A 78 -12.76 9.05 -1.38
N ILE A 79 -13.04 9.40 -0.12
CA ILE A 79 -12.40 8.83 1.06
C ILE A 79 -12.93 7.42 1.30
N VAL A 80 -14.26 7.25 1.23
CA VAL A 80 -14.91 5.94 1.40
C VAL A 80 -14.39 4.92 0.39
N ALA A 81 -14.33 5.28 -0.89
CA ALA A 81 -13.81 4.41 -1.95
C ALA A 81 -12.34 4.07 -1.72
N TRP A 82 -11.54 5.05 -1.28
CA TRP A 82 -10.13 4.82 -0.97
C TRP A 82 -9.96 3.85 0.21
N ALA A 83 -10.74 4.02 1.29
CA ALA A 83 -10.67 3.17 2.47
C ALA A 83 -11.07 1.72 2.15
N ARG A 84 -12.17 1.52 1.41
CA ARG A 84 -12.60 0.20 0.91
C ARG A 84 -11.53 -0.48 0.08
N HIS A 85 -10.89 0.25 -0.83
CA HIS A 85 -9.77 -0.27 -1.62
C HIS A 85 -8.63 -0.73 -0.71
N LYS A 86 -8.29 0.02 0.33
CA LYS A 86 -7.14 -0.28 1.21
C LYS A 86 -7.42 -1.43 2.18
N LYS A 87 -8.69 -1.70 2.50
CA LYS A 87 -9.12 -2.87 3.28
C LYS A 87 -8.81 -4.21 2.59
N ASN A 88 -8.67 -4.25 1.27
CA ASN A 88 -8.39 -5.49 0.54
C ASN A 88 -7.10 -6.15 1.05
N LYS A 89 -7.15 -7.48 1.27
CA LYS A 89 -6.06 -8.29 1.81
C LYS A 89 -4.72 -8.11 1.08
N ILE A 90 -4.77 -7.94 -0.25
CA ILE A 90 -3.61 -7.78 -1.12
C ILE A 90 -2.90 -6.44 -0.84
N PHE A 91 -3.66 -5.38 -0.57
CA PHE A 91 -3.07 -4.07 -0.32
C PHE A 91 -2.61 -3.92 1.13
N ARG A 92 -3.42 -4.39 2.09
CA ARG A 92 -3.15 -4.17 3.51
C ARG A 92 -1.85 -4.86 3.97
N CYS A 93 -1.55 -6.07 3.46
CA CYS A 93 -0.35 -6.82 3.85
C CYS A 93 0.95 -6.13 3.46
N GLY A 94 0.96 -5.39 2.34
CA GLY A 94 2.13 -4.61 1.93
C GLY A 94 2.17 -3.19 2.50
N LEU A 95 1.15 -2.75 3.24
CA LEU A 95 1.08 -1.40 3.80
C LEU A 95 1.47 -1.34 5.28
N ASN A 96 1.17 -2.39 6.03
CA ASN A 96 1.36 -2.43 7.47
C ASN A 96 2.05 -3.74 7.88
N LYS A 97 3.10 -3.63 8.70
CA LYS A 97 3.91 -4.76 9.16
C LYS A 97 3.10 -5.81 9.92
N ALA A 98 2.11 -5.41 10.72
CA ALA A 98 1.26 -6.31 11.49
C ALA A 98 0.37 -7.20 10.61
N LEU A 99 0.17 -6.81 9.35
CA LEU A 99 -0.65 -7.52 8.38
C LEU A 99 0.19 -8.29 7.35
N SER A 100 1.49 -8.08 7.37
CA SER A 100 2.44 -8.71 6.44
C SER A 100 2.81 -10.09 6.94
N SER A 101 3.12 -10.98 6.00
CA SER A 101 3.75 -12.26 6.31
C SER A 101 5.27 -12.20 6.19
N ILE A 102 5.83 -11.06 5.79
CA ILE A 102 7.27 -10.77 5.84
C ILE A 102 7.70 -10.71 7.31
N GLY A 103 8.79 -11.38 7.66
CA GLY A 103 9.35 -11.32 9.02
C GLY A 103 9.70 -9.89 9.43
N THR A 104 9.47 -9.55 10.69
CA THR A 104 9.64 -8.17 11.21
C THR A 104 11.01 -7.58 10.93
N SER A 105 12.09 -8.35 11.14
CA SER A 105 13.46 -7.90 10.87
C SER A 105 13.68 -7.57 9.40
N THR A 106 13.16 -8.41 8.50
CA THR A 106 13.20 -8.19 7.06
C THR A 106 12.39 -6.95 6.69
N TRP A 107 11.17 -6.80 7.20
CA TRP A 107 10.32 -5.64 6.93
C TRP A 107 11.01 -4.33 7.34
N GLU A 108 11.60 -4.29 8.53
CA GLU A 108 12.27 -3.09 9.07
C GLU A 108 13.58 -2.76 8.32
N SER A 109 14.24 -3.77 7.75
CA SER A 109 15.42 -3.58 6.89
C SER A 109 15.07 -3.01 5.50
N ILE A 110 13.83 -3.20 5.03
CA ILE A 110 13.38 -2.72 3.73
C ILE A 110 13.05 -1.22 3.84
N SER A 111 13.73 -0.40 3.04
CA SER A 111 13.39 1.02 2.96
C SER A 111 12.04 1.22 2.26
N ALA A 112 11.00 1.52 3.04
CA ALA A 112 9.64 1.80 2.53
C ALA A 112 9.53 3.11 1.69
N HIS A 113 10.66 3.79 1.47
CA HIS A 113 10.77 5.05 0.72
C HIS A 113 11.41 4.90 -0.65
N THR A 114 12.01 3.74 -0.97
CA THR A 114 12.57 3.48 -2.30
C THR A 114 11.60 2.61 -3.10
N ASN A 115 11.00 3.19 -4.14
CA ASN A 115 10.24 2.42 -5.11
C ASN A 115 11.23 1.71 -6.04
N ALA A 116 11.76 0.56 -5.61
CA ALA A 116 12.68 -0.23 -6.42
C ALA A 116 12.08 -0.57 -7.79
N CYS A 117 10.76 -0.76 -7.90
CA CYS A 117 10.11 -1.04 -9.17
C CYS A 117 10.12 0.18 -10.12
N GLU A 118 9.79 1.38 -9.65
CA GLU A 118 9.89 2.61 -10.46
C GLU A 118 11.33 3.01 -10.73
N GLN A 119 12.25 2.81 -9.78
CA GLN A 119 13.67 3.07 -9.98
C GLN A 119 14.25 2.09 -11.00
N THR A 120 13.88 0.82 -10.95
CA THR A 120 14.25 -0.18 -11.94
C THR A 120 13.60 0.14 -13.28
N TYR A 121 12.31 0.48 -13.33
CA TYR A 121 11.64 0.91 -14.57
C TYR A 121 12.34 2.13 -15.18
N TYR A 122 12.63 3.16 -14.38
CA TYR A 122 13.33 4.35 -14.83
C TYR A 122 14.73 3.99 -15.31
N LYS A 123 15.51 3.22 -14.56
CA LYS A 123 16.85 2.76 -14.97
C LYS A 123 16.77 1.91 -16.24
N SER A 124 15.88 0.93 -16.32
CA SER A 124 15.69 0.08 -17.50
C SER A 124 15.29 0.87 -18.74
N ASN A 125 14.43 1.89 -18.61
CA ASN A 125 14.05 2.76 -19.73
C ASN A 125 15.11 3.79 -20.09
N VAL A 126 15.84 4.33 -19.11
CA VAL A 126 16.90 5.32 -19.34
C VAL A 126 18.16 4.68 -19.92
N PHE A 127 18.45 3.42 -19.56
CA PHE A 127 19.57 2.65 -20.11
C PHE A 127 19.22 1.82 -21.35
N GLY A 128 17.98 1.91 -21.86
CA GLY A 128 17.60 1.51 -23.22
C GLY A 128 17.73 0.02 -23.61
N ARG A 129 18.10 -0.88 -22.70
CA ARG A 129 18.23 -2.31 -23.01
C ARG A 129 16.92 -3.04 -22.72
N TRP A 130 16.07 -3.08 -23.74
CA TRP A 130 14.90 -3.94 -23.79
C TRP A 130 15.34 -5.40 -23.99
N LEU A 131 15.18 -6.24 -22.96
CA LEU A 131 15.27 -7.69 -23.12
C LEU A 131 13.86 -8.22 -23.36
N PRO A 132 13.56 -8.76 -24.56
CA PRO A 132 12.28 -9.43 -24.78
C PRO A 132 12.19 -10.65 -23.86
N LEU A 133 11.08 -10.74 -23.12
CA LEU A 133 10.77 -11.84 -22.19
C LEU A 133 10.70 -13.22 -22.86
N LEU A 134 10.73 -13.27 -24.20
CA LEU A 134 10.47 -14.44 -25.05
C LEU A 134 11.71 -15.00 -25.76
N ARG A 135 12.91 -14.85 -25.19
CA ARG A 135 14.09 -15.62 -25.66
C ARG A 135 14.88 -16.22 -24.51
N VAL A 136 14.25 -17.11 -23.75
CA VAL A 136 14.91 -18.25 -23.09
C VAL A 136 13.92 -19.42 -23.11
N ILE A 137 13.83 -20.09 -24.26
CA ILE A 137 13.73 -21.54 -24.38
C ILE A 137 14.69 -21.91 -25.51
#